data_AF-A0A354EDJ9-F1
#
_entry.id   AF-A0A354EDJ9-F1
#
_cell.length_a   1.000
_cell.length_b   1.000
_cell.length_c   1.000
_cell.angle_alpha   90.00
_cell.angle_beta   90.00
_cell.angle_gamma   90.00
#
_symmetry.space_group_name_H-M   'P 1'
#
loop_
_entity.id
_entity.type
_entity.pdbx_description
1 polymer ?
#
loop_
_entity_poly.entity_id
_entity_poly.type
_entity_poly.pdbx_seq_one_letter_code
_entity_poly.pdbx_strand_id
1 'polypeptide(L)'
;MRRLLKEITGIPGVTGSCIFDKNEGVVSTELTADLPKTLIEQVGIHFVRLVQMGGMNKLQIRSAHFRFDRYSVVGVSLEKGAILLAVCDSQANCSLIATTAAMLVEDMRNDLERPLLLREDRTEDTARHASARLAASGIGDELRPQLKEIEEALATAIGPVAFMVVADYLSRWREQGPADPARLPELIGMLVQEIDDKGLVREFKGQLNHFL
;
A
#
# COMPACT_ATOMS: atom_id res chain seq x y z
N MET A 1 3.59 3.67 0.26
CA MET A 1 3.74 2.81 1.46
C MET A 1 5.19 2.39 1.72
N ARG A 2 5.89 1.64 0.86
CA ARG A 2 7.31 1.29 1.10
C ARG A 2 8.24 2.51 1.28
N ARG A 3 7.96 3.62 0.60
CA ARG A 3 8.66 4.90 0.78
C ARG A 3 8.48 5.47 2.20
N LEU A 4 7.25 5.52 2.70
CA LEU A 4 6.91 5.94 4.06
C LEU A 4 7.62 5.08 5.12
N LEU A 5 7.61 3.77 4.96
CA LEU A 5 8.31 2.87 5.88
C LEU A 5 9.82 3.13 5.88
N LYS A 6 10.44 3.37 4.72
CA LYS A 6 11.86 3.73 4.63
C LYS A 6 12.16 5.08 5.26
N GLU A 7 11.31 6.08 5.04
CA GLU A 7 11.47 7.43 5.62
C GLU A 7 11.33 7.39 7.15
N ILE A 8 10.39 6.62 7.68
CA ILE A 8 10.22 6.41 9.13
C ILE A 8 11.39 5.63 9.73
N THR A 9 11.85 4.59 9.05
CA THR A 9 13.00 3.80 9.51
C THR A 9 14.30 4.62 9.46
N GLY A 10 14.34 5.69 8.67
CA GLY A 10 15.44 6.66 8.67
C GLY A 10 15.46 7.60 9.89
N ILE A 11 14.40 7.62 10.72
CA ILE A 11 14.37 8.46 11.92
C ILE A 11 15.27 7.85 13.00
N PRO A 12 16.17 8.64 13.62
CA PRO A 12 17.03 8.16 14.70
C PRO A 12 16.22 7.53 15.83
N GLY A 13 16.62 6.32 16.23
CA GLY A 13 15.98 5.54 17.27
C GLY A 13 14.81 4.66 16.81
N VAL A 14 14.45 4.69 15.52
CA VAL A 14 13.55 3.71 14.91
C VAL A 14 14.36 2.50 14.44
N THR A 15 13.97 1.33 14.95
CA THR A 15 14.58 0.01 14.65
C THR A 15 13.75 -0.80 13.65
N GLY A 16 12.60 -0.30 13.27
CA GLY A 16 11.78 -0.89 12.22
C GLY A 16 10.42 -0.23 12.13
N SER A 17 9.76 -0.46 11.02
CA SER A 17 8.39 0.00 10.82
C SER A 17 7.58 -1.03 10.04
N CYS A 18 6.28 -1.07 10.28
CA CYS A 18 5.37 -1.93 9.54
C CYS A 18 3.98 -1.34 9.43
N ILE A 19 3.22 -1.81 8.45
CA ILE A 19 1.80 -1.54 8.31
C ILE A 19 1.04 -2.79 8.76
N PHE A 20 0.11 -2.59 9.68
CA PHE A 20 -0.82 -3.60 10.15
C PHE A 20 -2.21 -3.27 9.62
N ASP A 21 -2.85 -4.21 8.95
CA ASP A 21 -4.25 -4.18 8.57
C ASP A 21 -5.06 -5.11 9.47
N LYS A 22 -6.27 -4.69 9.83
CA LYS A 22 -7.15 -5.45 10.72
C LYS A 22 -7.62 -6.81 10.14
N ASN A 23 -7.65 -6.96 8.82
CA ASN A 23 -8.11 -8.15 8.12
C ASN A 23 -6.93 -9.01 7.65
N GLU A 24 -5.87 -8.37 7.17
CA GLU A 24 -4.72 -9.05 6.55
C GLU A 24 -3.52 -9.23 7.50
N GLY A 25 -3.55 -8.62 8.69
CA GLY A 25 -2.43 -8.64 9.61
C GLY A 25 -1.30 -7.75 9.13
N VAL A 26 -0.04 -8.18 9.25
CA VAL A 26 1.10 -7.35 8.87
C VAL A 26 1.27 -7.34 7.33
N VAL A 27 0.89 -6.24 6.69
CA VAL A 27 0.87 -6.08 5.22
C VAL A 27 2.22 -5.69 4.63
N SER A 28 3.05 -4.97 5.40
CA SER A 28 4.37 -4.54 4.94
C SER A 28 5.31 -4.33 6.11
N THR A 29 6.53 -4.84 6.01
CA THR A 29 7.55 -4.72 7.06
C THR A 29 8.86 -4.22 6.50
N GLU A 30 9.44 -3.22 7.16
CA GLU A 30 10.84 -2.83 7.05
C GLU A 30 11.43 -2.91 8.46
N LEU A 31 11.77 -4.12 8.90
CA LEU A 31 12.33 -4.39 10.24
C LEU A 31 13.83 -4.65 10.10
N THR A 32 14.66 -3.86 10.78
CA THR A 32 16.09 -4.14 10.93
C THR A 32 16.39 -4.96 12.19
N ALA A 33 15.43 -5.05 13.13
CA ALA A 33 15.53 -5.87 14.34
C ALA A 33 14.64 -7.13 14.26
N ASP A 34 15.12 -8.20 14.90
CA ASP A 34 14.47 -9.52 14.99
C ASP A 34 13.29 -9.51 16.00
N LEU A 35 12.34 -8.59 15.79
CA LEU A 35 11.18 -8.47 16.66
C LEU A 35 10.17 -9.59 16.34
N PRO A 36 9.68 -10.34 17.35
CA PRO A 36 8.73 -11.41 17.12
C PRO A 36 7.46 -10.89 16.41
N LYS A 37 7.15 -11.46 15.23
CA LYS A 37 5.95 -11.09 14.46
C LYS A 37 4.66 -11.17 15.29
N THR A 38 4.58 -12.17 16.17
CA THR A 38 3.46 -12.37 17.09
C THR A 38 3.23 -11.18 18.02
N LEU A 39 4.30 -10.49 18.44
CA LEU A 39 4.21 -9.30 19.28
C LEU A 39 3.70 -8.09 18.49
N ILE A 40 4.19 -7.92 17.26
CA ILE A 40 3.72 -6.86 16.35
C ILE A 40 2.23 -7.02 16.06
N GLU A 41 1.80 -8.25 15.79
CA GLU A 41 0.39 -8.58 15.56
C GLU A 41 -0.47 -8.28 16.79
N GLN A 42 -0.03 -8.68 17.99
CA GLN A 42 -0.75 -8.37 19.23
C GLN A 42 -0.86 -6.86 19.46
N VAL A 43 0.22 -6.12 19.30
CA VAL A 43 0.22 -4.66 19.43
C VAL A 43 -0.70 -4.01 18.39
N GLY A 44 -0.66 -4.49 17.14
CA GLY A 44 -1.56 -4.05 16.07
C GLY A 44 -3.03 -4.27 16.43
N ILE A 45 -3.39 -5.49 16.85
CA ILE A 45 -4.76 -5.82 17.29
C ILE A 45 -5.21 -4.93 18.44
N HIS A 46 -4.36 -4.72 19.45
CA HIS A 46 -4.69 -3.87 20.59
C HIS A 46 -4.88 -2.41 20.18
N PHE A 47 -4.09 -1.91 19.25
CA PHE A 47 -4.24 -0.56 18.72
C PHE A 47 -5.50 -0.41 17.87
N VAL A 48 -5.84 -1.37 17.01
CA VAL A 48 -7.12 -1.36 16.26
C VAL A 48 -8.28 -1.22 17.24
N ARG A 49 -8.30 -2.04 18.29
CA ARG A 49 -9.34 -2.00 19.32
C ARG A 49 -9.39 -0.66 20.03
N LEU A 50 -8.22 -0.10 20.38
CA LEU A 50 -8.12 1.23 20.99
C LEU A 50 -8.77 2.29 20.11
N VAL A 51 -8.42 2.34 18.82
CA VAL A 51 -8.98 3.29 17.85
C VAL A 51 -10.48 3.09 17.67
N GLN A 52 -10.95 1.85 17.54
CA GLN A 52 -12.37 1.52 17.41
C GLN A 52 -13.17 1.98 18.65
N MET A 53 -12.70 1.64 19.85
CA MET A 53 -13.32 2.05 21.10
C MET A 53 -13.29 3.58 21.25
N GLY A 54 -12.20 4.22 20.84
CA GLY A 54 -12.10 5.68 20.76
C GLY A 54 -13.21 6.25 19.88
N GLY A 55 -13.35 5.74 18.66
CA GLY A 55 -14.39 6.17 17.70
C GLY A 55 -15.81 6.02 18.24
N MET A 56 -16.13 4.90 18.92
CA MET A 56 -17.43 4.69 19.57
C MET A 56 -17.74 5.75 20.64
N ASN A 57 -16.70 6.28 21.30
CA ASN A 57 -16.80 7.33 22.31
C ASN A 57 -16.54 8.75 21.75
N LYS A 58 -16.52 8.91 20.41
CA LYS A 58 -16.21 10.17 19.72
C LYS A 58 -14.82 10.74 20.05
N LEU A 59 -13.88 9.87 20.45
CA LEU A 59 -12.48 10.19 20.64
C LEU A 59 -11.73 9.91 19.34
N GLN A 60 -11.07 10.93 18.79
CA GLN A 60 -10.30 10.82 17.56
C GLN A 60 -8.85 10.42 17.87
N ILE A 61 -8.64 9.15 18.22
CA ILE A 61 -7.31 8.62 18.52
C ILE A 61 -6.51 8.52 17.23
N ARG A 62 -5.55 9.44 17.06
CA ARG A 62 -4.62 9.47 15.91
C ARG A 62 -3.35 8.66 16.15
N SER A 63 -2.90 8.59 17.39
CA SER A 63 -1.70 7.84 17.76
C SER A 63 -1.78 7.31 19.18
N ALA A 64 -0.97 6.29 19.46
CA ALA A 64 -0.78 5.73 20.79
C ALA A 64 0.64 5.16 20.91
N HIS A 65 1.20 5.28 22.11
CA HIS A 65 2.56 4.82 22.40
C HIS A 65 2.48 3.66 23.39
N PHE A 66 3.08 2.53 23.02
CA PHE A 66 3.26 1.39 23.90
C PHE A 66 4.72 1.36 24.33
N ARG A 67 4.97 1.46 25.63
CA ARG A 67 6.33 1.39 26.17
C ARG A 67 6.53 0.02 26.80
N PHE A 68 7.56 -0.68 26.34
CA PHE A 68 8.04 -1.94 26.91
C PHE A 68 9.43 -1.72 27.51
N ASP A 69 9.91 -2.70 28.28
CA ASP A 69 11.20 -2.57 28.98
C ASP A 69 12.39 -2.35 28.03
N ARG A 70 12.34 -2.92 26.83
CA ARG A 70 13.46 -2.90 25.86
C ARG A 70 13.20 -2.08 24.61
N TYR A 71 11.95 -1.79 24.30
CA TYR A 71 11.55 -1.10 23.08
C TYR A 71 10.28 -0.29 23.34
N SER A 72 10.05 0.71 22.50
CA SER A 72 8.78 1.43 22.46
C SER A 72 8.15 1.22 21.09
N VAL A 73 6.83 1.16 21.02
CA VAL A 73 6.10 1.06 19.76
C VAL A 73 5.18 2.27 19.64
N VAL A 74 5.36 3.02 18.56
CA VAL A 74 4.51 4.14 18.20
C VAL A 74 3.53 3.64 17.14
N GLY A 75 2.24 3.66 17.45
CA GLY A 75 1.19 3.41 16.48
C GLY A 75 0.55 4.70 16.01
N VAL A 76 0.32 4.81 14.70
CA VAL A 76 -0.42 5.91 14.06
C VAL A 76 -1.54 5.29 13.24
N SER A 77 -2.77 5.75 13.45
CA SER A 77 -3.92 5.26 12.67
C SER A 77 -3.85 5.76 11.23
N LEU A 78 -4.14 4.87 10.29
CA LEU A 78 -4.33 5.15 8.87
C LEU A 78 -5.82 5.01 8.52
N GLU A 79 -6.16 5.31 7.27
CA GLU A 79 -7.53 5.12 6.79
C GLU A 79 -7.93 3.64 6.71
N LYS A 80 -9.25 3.39 6.67
CA LYS A 80 -9.87 2.05 6.50
C LYS A 80 -9.52 1.01 7.57
N GLY A 81 -8.88 1.43 8.66
CA GLY A 81 -8.53 0.56 9.79
C GLY A 81 -7.12 -0.04 9.70
N ALA A 82 -6.30 0.44 8.78
CA ALA A 82 -4.86 0.16 8.78
C ALA A 82 -4.14 1.02 9.83
N ILE A 83 -2.99 0.56 10.28
CA ILE A 83 -2.17 1.20 11.31
C ILE A 83 -0.72 1.12 10.88
N LEU A 84 -0.01 2.23 11.02
CA LEU A 84 1.43 2.28 10.93
C LEU A 84 2.02 2.05 12.33
N LEU A 85 2.89 1.07 12.47
CA LEU A 85 3.63 0.79 13.69
C LEU A 85 5.11 1.09 13.45
N ALA A 86 5.70 1.94 14.27
CA ALA A 86 7.15 2.16 14.34
C ALA A 86 7.68 1.55 15.63
N VAL A 87 8.66 0.65 15.51
CA VAL A 87 9.36 0.02 16.62
C VAL A 87 10.61 0.83 16.90
N CYS A 88 10.72 1.33 18.12
CA CYS A 88 11.75 2.25 18.55
C CYS A 88 12.56 1.65 19.69
N ASP A 89 13.80 2.09 19.85
CA ASP A 89 14.56 1.80 21.05
C ASP A 89 13.93 2.45 22.31
N SER A 90 14.37 2.04 23.50
CA SER A 90 13.81 2.52 24.78
C SER A 90 14.12 3.99 25.11
N GLN A 91 15.08 4.61 24.42
CA GLN A 91 15.53 5.99 24.61
C GLN A 91 15.04 6.93 23.49
N ALA A 92 14.41 6.38 22.45
CA ALA A 92 13.94 7.12 21.30
C ALA A 92 12.87 8.15 21.69
N ASN A 93 12.94 9.32 21.05
CA ASN A 93 11.95 10.36 21.23
C ASN A 93 10.65 9.98 20.50
N CYS A 94 9.79 9.24 21.19
CA CYS A 94 8.53 8.74 20.64
C CYS A 94 7.59 9.88 20.19
N SER A 95 7.64 11.05 20.84
CA SER A 95 6.84 12.20 20.45
C SER A 95 7.26 12.76 19.09
N LEU A 96 8.57 12.87 18.85
CA LEU A 96 9.10 13.28 17.55
C LEU A 96 8.71 12.26 16.48
N ILE A 97 8.92 10.96 16.75
CA ILE A 97 8.61 9.88 15.82
C ILE A 97 7.12 9.86 15.46
N ALA A 98 6.24 9.98 16.45
CA ALA A 98 4.79 10.02 16.22
C ALA A 98 4.37 11.24 15.39
N THR A 99 4.97 12.41 15.65
CA THR A 99 4.68 13.63 14.90
C THR A 99 5.17 13.50 13.45
N THR A 100 6.41 13.04 13.24
CA THR A 100 6.95 12.82 11.90
C THR A 100 6.17 11.75 11.14
N ALA A 101 5.82 10.64 11.79
CA ALA A 101 5.00 9.59 11.19
C ALA A 101 3.62 10.12 10.78
N ALA A 102 2.96 10.91 11.64
CA ALA A 102 1.67 11.53 11.32
C ALA A 102 1.79 12.50 10.13
N MET A 103 2.83 13.34 10.09
CA MET A 103 3.08 14.25 8.97
C MET A 103 3.31 13.49 7.66
N LEU A 104 4.13 12.45 7.67
CA LEU A 104 4.40 11.65 6.46
C LEU A 104 3.15 10.89 5.97
N VAL A 105 2.28 10.48 6.90
CA VAL A 105 0.97 9.89 6.57
C VAL A 105 0.05 10.94 5.94
N GLU A 106 -0.01 12.15 6.49
CA GLU A 106 -0.77 13.26 5.92
C GLU A 106 -0.21 13.70 4.55
N ASP A 107 1.10 13.76 4.38
CA ASP A 107 1.75 14.07 3.09
C ASP A 107 1.45 13.00 2.04
N MET A 108 1.53 11.72 2.40
CA MET A 108 1.09 10.65 1.52
C MET A 108 -0.38 10.79 1.14
N ARG A 109 -1.26 11.11 2.10
CA ARG A 109 -2.67 11.34 1.83
C ARG A 109 -2.86 12.50 0.85
N ASN A 110 -2.18 13.63 1.07
CA ASN A 110 -2.25 14.81 0.22
C ASN A 110 -1.73 14.54 -1.20
N ASP A 111 -0.70 13.70 -1.35
CA ASP A 111 -0.19 13.25 -2.65
C ASP A 111 -1.18 12.31 -3.36
N LEU A 112 -1.97 11.54 -2.62
CA LEU A 112 -3.04 10.70 -3.16
C LEU A 112 -4.33 11.48 -3.46
N GLU A 113 -4.64 12.52 -2.69
CA GLU A 113 -5.86 13.33 -2.81
C GLU A 113 -5.73 14.52 -3.75
N ARG A 114 -4.50 14.93 -4.13
CA ARG A 114 -4.29 15.98 -5.15
C ARG A 114 -4.91 15.53 -6.48
N PRO A 115 -6.00 16.17 -6.95
CA PRO A 115 -6.51 15.94 -8.29
C PRO A 115 -5.44 16.37 -9.29
N LEU A 116 -5.28 15.62 -10.38
CA LEU A 116 -4.38 15.85 -11.52
C LEU A 116 -4.64 17.17 -12.29
N LEU A 117 -5.25 18.18 -11.68
CA LEU A 117 -5.66 19.44 -12.34
C LEU A 117 -4.55 20.51 -12.44
N LEU A 118 -3.30 20.19 -12.07
CA LEU A 118 -2.13 21.05 -12.32
C LEU A 118 -0.93 20.26 -12.86
N ARG A 119 -1.18 19.28 -13.74
CA ARG A 119 -0.11 18.56 -14.45
C ARG A 119 -0.20 18.70 -15.97
N GLU A 120 -0.56 19.89 -16.45
CA GLU A 120 -0.10 20.38 -17.75
C GLU A 120 1.22 21.13 -17.54
N ASP A 121 2.35 20.41 -17.40
CA ASP A 121 3.67 20.89 -17.89
C ASP A 121 4.87 19.93 -17.65
N ARG A 122 4.67 18.64 -17.34
CA ARG A 122 5.81 17.71 -17.19
C ARG A 122 5.55 16.37 -17.88
N THR A 123 5.45 16.43 -19.20
CA THR A 123 5.28 15.26 -20.08
C THR A 123 6.60 14.54 -20.42
N GLU A 124 7.73 14.89 -19.81
CA GLU A 124 9.03 14.27 -20.19
C GLU A 124 9.65 13.32 -19.15
N ASP A 125 9.29 13.38 -17.85
CA ASP A 125 9.97 12.57 -16.82
C ASP A 125 9.21 11.32 -16.35
N THR A 126 7.91 11.20 -16.65
CA THR A 126 7.11 10.03 -16.24
C THR A 126 7.30 8.83 -17.16
N ALA A 127 7.63 9.06 -18.44
CA ALA A 127 7.95 8.00 -19.40
C ALA A 127 9.23 7.24 -19.04
N ARG A 128 10.20 7.90 -18.37
CA ARG A 128 11.47 7.27 -17.97
C ARG A 128 11.32 6.33 -16.77
N HIS A 129 10.43 6.64 -15.83
CA HIS A 129 10.21 5.78 -14.65
C HIS A 129 9.29 4.58 -14.90
N ALA A 130 8.31 4.71 -15.81
CA ALA A 130 7.50 3.57 -16.26
C ALA A 130 8.33 2.59 -17.12
N SER A 131 9.15 3.09 -18.05
CA SER A 131 10.03 2.26 -18.87
C SER A 131 11.10 1.53 -18.06
N ALA A 132 11.63 2.13 -17.00
CA ALA A 132 12.65 1.50 -16.16
C ALA A 132 12.13 0.34 -15.29
N ARG A 133 10.86 0.35 -14.86
CA ARG A 133 10.26 -0.74 -14.06
C ARG A 133 9.72 -1.89 -14.90
N LEU A 134 9.18 -1.60 -16.09
CA LEU A 134 8.77 -2.62 -17.05
C LEU A 134 9.98 -3.29 -17.73
N ALA A 135 11.07 -2.56 -17.97
CA ALA A 135 12.33 -3.13 -18.47
C ALA A 135 13.02 -4.07 -17.47
N ALA A 136 12.86 -3.82 -16.17
CA ALA A 136 13.39 -4.70 -15.13
C ALA A 136 12.58 -6.01 -14.95
N SER A 137 11.43 -6.15 -15.61
CA SER A 137 10.47 -7.24 -15.36
C SER A 137 10.45 -8.35 -16.43
N GLY A 138 11.26 -8.25 -17.48
CA GLY A 138 11.35 -9.28 -18.54
C GLY A 138 10.06 -9.45 -19.36
N ILE A 139 9.14 -8.48 -19.29
CA ILE A 139 7.91 -8.47 -20.08
C ILE A 139 8.28 -8.06 -21.50
N GLY A 140 7.95 -8.90 -22.49
CA GLY A 140 8.13 -8.57 -23.89
C GLY A 140 7.47 -7.23 -24.20
N ASP A 141 8.15 -6.38 -24.99
CA ASP A 141 7.65 -5.02 -25.29
C ASP A 141 6.24 -5.01 -25.90
N GLU A 142 5.81 -6.14 -26.46
CA GLU A 142 4.47 -6.36 -27.03
C GLU A 142 3.34 -6.36 -25.98
N LEU A 143 3.61 -6.76 -24.73
CA LEU A 143 2.60 -6.86 -23.65
C LEU A 143 2.39 -5.56 -22.87
N ARG A 144 3.34 -4.63 -22.94
CA ARG A 144 3.29 -3.36 -22.22
C ARG A 144 2.06 -2.50 -22.54
N PRO A 145 1.64 -2.31 -23.80
CA PRO A 145 0.45 -1.50 -24.08
C PRO A 145 -0.82 -2.12 -23.51
N GLN A 146 -0.92 -3.45 -23.56
CA GLN A 146 -2.09 -4.21 -23.12
C GLN A 146 -2.22 -4.19 -21.58
N LEU A 147 -1.09 -4.31 -20.88
CA LEU A 147 -1.04 -4.19 -19.43
C LEU A 147 -1.37 -2.79 -18.93
N LYS A 148 -0.94 -1.75 -19.67
CA LYS A 148 -1.28 -0.37 -19.36
C LYS A 148 -2.77 -0.11 -19.52
N GLU A 149 -3.39 -0.68 -20.55
CA GLU A 149 -4.83 -0.59 -20.77
C GLU A 149 -5.64 -1.31 -19.67
N ILE A 150 -5.19 -2.50 -19.24
CA ILE A 150 -5.78 -3.21 -18.09
C ILE A 150 -5.67 -2.40 -16.79
N GLU A 151 -4.53 -1.76 -16.57
CA GLU A 151 -4.29 -0.90 -15.41
C GLU A 151 -5.20 0.33 -15.41
N GLU A 152 -5.33 1.02 -16.55
CA GLU A 152 -6.20 2.18 -16.71
C GLU A 152 -7.68 1.81 -16.53
N ALA A 153 -8.09 0.66 -17.07
CA ALA A 153 -9.45 0.18 -16.91
C ALA A 153 -9.76 -0.17 -15.45
N LEU A 154 -8.80 -0.81 -14.77
CA LEU A 154 -8.94 -1.12 -13.35
C LEU A 154 -8.91 0.16 -12.50
N ALA A 155 -8.10 1.14 -12.86
CA ALA A 155 -8.03 2.43 -12.17
C ALA A 155 -9.33 3.24 -12.29
N THR A 156 -10.05 3.08 -13.40
CA THR A 156 -11.38 3.67 -13.57
C THR A 156 -12.41 3.01 -12.65
N ALA A 157 -12.32 1.69 -12.46
CA ALA A 157 -13.27 0.92 -11.67
C ALA A 157 -13.04 1.04 -10.15
N ILE A 158 -11.81 0.84 -9.67
CA ILE A 158 -11.50 0.79 -8.22
C ILE A 158 -10.61 1.94 -7.75
N GLY A 159 -10.35 2.91 -8.62
CA GLY A 159 -9.53 4.08 -8.33
C GLY A 159 -8.03 3.78 -8.34
N PRO A 160 -7.19 4.70 -7.84
CA PRO A 160 -5.73 4.67 -7.98
C PRO A 160 -5.03 3.49 -7.28
N VAL A 161 -5.76 2.69 -6.49
CA VAL A 161 -5.26 1.45 -5.89
C VAL A 161 -5.04 0.35 -6.96
N ALA A 162 -5.68 0.47 -8.11
CA ALA A 162 -5.58 -0.46 -9.23
C ALA A 162 -4.14 -0.78 -9.66
N PHE A 163 -3.24 0.20 -9.67
CA PHE A 163 -1.83 -0.05 -10.00
C PHE A 163 -1.17 -1.07 -9.07
N MET A 164 -1.49 -1.01 -7.77
CA MET A 164 -0.96 -1.96 -6.80
C MET A 164 -1.54 -3.35 -6.98
N VAL A 165 -2.83 -3.41 -7.29
CA VAL A 165 -3.54 -4.67 -7.56
C VAL A 165 -2.98 -5.32 -8.83
N VAL A 166 -2.86 -4.58 -9.94
CA VAL A 166 -2.27 -5.10 -11.18
C VAL A 166 -0.85 -5.60 -10.95
N ALA A 167 -0.01 -4.88 -10.20
CA ALA A 167 1.37 -5.31 -9.94
C ALA A 167 1.45 -6.64 -9.15
N ASP A 168 0.58 -6.84 -8.16
CA ASP A 168 0.53 -8.06 -7.36
C ASP A 168 -0.02 -9.24 -8.17
N TYR A 169 -1.12 -9.02 -8.87
CA TYR A 169 -1.76 -10.03 -9.71
C TYR A 169 -0.91 -10.41 -10.93
N LEU A 170 -0.15 -9.48 -11.50
CA LEU A 170 0.78 -9.74 -12.58
C LEU A 170 2.02 -10.53 -12.12
N SER A 171 2.38 -10.41 -10.84
CA SER A 171 3.43 -11.26 -10.25
C SER A 171 2.92 -12.69 -10.07
N ARG A 172 1.70 -12.86 -9.54
CA ARG A 172 1.04 -14.16 -9.39
C ARG A 172 0.75 -14.85 -10.72
N TRP A 173 0.33 -14.10 -11.74
CA TRP A 173 0.06 -14.61 -13.09
C TRP A 173 1.33 -15.15 -13.78
N ARG A 174 2.48 -14.53 -13.50
CA ARG A 174 3.80 -15.00 -13.95
C ARG A 174 4.28 -16.26 -13.24
N GLU A 175 3.96 -16.40 -11.96
CA GLU A 175 4.27 -17.64 -11.22
C GLU A 175 3.50 -18.85 -11.77
N GLN A 176 2.36 -18.62 -12.43
CA GLN A 176 1.52 -19.64 -13.03
C GLN A 176 1.91 -20.02 -14.47
N GLY A 177 2.87 -19.31 -15.10
CA GLY A 177 3.37 -19.65 -16.44
C GLY A 177 3.96 -18.46 -17.20
N PRO A 178 4.39 -18.66 -18.46
CA PRO A 178 4.97 -17.60 -19.28
C PRO A 178 3.99 -16.45 -19.49
N ALA A 179 4.50 -15.22 -19.45
CA ALA A 179 3.75 -14.00 -19.73
C ALA A 179 3.51 -13.91 -21.25
N ASP A 180 2.34 -14.40 -21.67
CA ASP A 180 1.91 -14.49 -23.08
C ASP A 180 0.59 -13.70 -23.24
N PRO A 181 0.42 -12.90 -24.32
CA PRO A 181 -0.84 -12.25 -24.67
C PRO A 181 -2.07 -13.19 -24.63
N ALA A 182 -1.91 -14.47 -24.98
CA ALA A 182 -2.99 -15.45 -24.96
C ALA A 182 -3.53 -15.75 -23.55
N ARG A 183 -2.76 -15.43 -22.51
CA ARG A 183 -3.13 -15.63 -21.10
C ARG A 183 -3.63 -14.36 -20.40
N LEU A 184 -3.73 -13.22 -21.12
CA LEU A 184 -4.34 -11.99 -20.60
C LEU A 184 -5.78 -12.19 -20.08
N PRO A 185 -6.65 -13.02 -20.69
CA PRO A 185 -7.97 -13.31 -20.13
C PRO A 185 -7.90 -13.92 -18.72
N GLU A 186 -6.86 -14.70 -18.41
CA GLU A 186 -6.64 -15.27 -17.07
C GLU A 186 -6.32 -14.17 -16.06
N LEU A 187 -5.44 -13.23 -16.42
CA LEU A 187 -5.11 -12.07 -15.59
C LEU A 187 -6.34 -11.20 -15.32
N ILE A 188 -7.14 -10.92 -16.35
CA ILE A 188 -8.41 -10.18 -16.21
C ILE A 188 -9.38 -10.94 -15.31
N GLY A 189 -9.44 -12.27 -15.44
CA GLY A 189 -10.24 -13.14 -14.58
C GLY A 189 -9.84 -13.06 -13.10
N MET A 190 -8.53 -13.05 -12.81
CA MET A 190 -8.02 -12.89 -11.45
C MET A 190 -8.33 -11.49 -10.89
N LEU A 191 -8.18 -10.44 -11.70
CA LEU A 191 -8.50 -9.06 -11.30
C LEU A 191 -9.99 -8.86 -11.03
N VAL A 192 -10.87 -9.52 -11.80
CA VAL A 192 -12.33 -9.47 -11.59
C VAL A 192 -12.74 -10.07 -10.25
N GLN A 193 -12.02 -11.08 -9.75
CA GLN A 193 -12.31 -11.68 -8.44
C GLN A 193 -11.98 -10.74 -7.27
N GLU A 194 -11.09 -9.76 -7.49
CA GLU A 194 -10.72 -8.75 -6.50
C GLU A 194 -11.74 -7.59 -6.43
N ILE A 195 -12.52 -7.38 -7.49
CA ILE A 195 -13.54 -6.32 -7.53
C ILE A 195 -14.81 -6.85 -6.84
N ASP A 196 -15.05 -6.42 -5.59
CA ASP A 196 -16.19 -6.84 -4.75
C ASP A 196 -17.56 -6.36 -5.28
N ASP A 197 -17.57 -5.34 -6.17
CA ASP A 197 -18.79 -4.75 -6.73
C ASP A 197 -19.09 -5.24 -8.17
N LYS A 198 -20.25 -5.88 -8.37
CA LYS A 198 -20.72 -6.41 -9.66
C LYS A 198 -20.94 -5.33 -10.73
N GLY A 199 -21.21 -4.09 -10.36
CA GLY A 199 -21.31 -2.93 -11.25
C GLY A 199 -19.94 -2.51 -11.77
N LEU A 200 -18.95 -2.42 -10.88
CA LEU A 200 -17.56 -2.10 -11.23
C LEU A 200 -16.91 -3.21 -12.07
N VAL A 201 -17.25 -4.47 -11.82
CA VAL A 201 -16.84 -5.61 -12.67
C VAL A 201 -17.37 -5.45 -14.10
N ARG A 202 -18.60 -4.96 -14.29
CA ARG A 202 -19.17 -4.75 -15.63
C ARG A 202 -18.48 -3.61 -16.36
N GLU A 203 -18.16 -2.53 -15.66
CA GLU A 203 -17.43 -1.39 -16.23
C GLU A 203 -16.01 -1.78 -16.64
N PHE A 204 -15.30 -2.49 -15.76
CA PHE A 204 -13.96 -3.03 -16.02
C PHE A 204 -13.94 -4.00 -17.21
N LYS A 205 -14.86 -4.98 -17.25
CA LYS A 205 -14.97 -5.90 -18.39
C LYS A 205 -15.39 -5.19 -19.68
N GLY A 206 -16.26 -4.18 -19.58
CA GLY A 206 -16.73 -3.39 -20.71
C GLY A 206 -15.61 -2.67 -21.44
N GLN A 207 -14.60 -2.19 -20.71
CA GLN A 207 -13.43 -1.50 -21.25
C GLN A 207 -12.37 -2.45 -21.82
N LEU A 208 -12.42 -3.74 -21.47
CA LEU A 208 -11.46 -4.77 -21.89
C LEU A 208 -12.08 -5.85 -22.78
N ASN A 209 -13.24 -5.58 -23.38
CA ASN A 209 -13.98 -6.54 -24.22
C ASN A 209 -13.20 -7.05 -25.44
N HIS A 210 -12.13 -6.37 -25.88
CA HIS A 210 -11.25 -6.82 -26.96
C HIS A 210 -10.16 -7.81 -26.51
N PHE A 211 -9.99 -7.98 -25.19
CA PHE A 211 -9.07 -8.97 -24.59
C PHE A 211 -9.78 -10.20 -24.04
N LEU A 212 -11.12 -10.22 -24.02
CA LEU A 212 -11.98 -11.28 -23.49
C LEU A 212 -12.62 -12.08 -24.64
#